data_AF-A0A3M1FF70-F1
#
_entry.id   AF-A0A3M1FF70-F1
#
_cell.length_a   1.000
_cell.length_b   1.000
_cell.length_c   1.000
_cell.angle_alpha   90.00
_cell.angle_beta   90.00
_cell.angle_gamma   90.00
#
_symmetry.space_group_name_H-M   'P 1'
#
loop_
_entity.id
_entity.type
_entity.pdbx_description
1 polymer ?
#
loop_
_entity_poly.entity_id
_entity_poly.type
_entity_poly.pdbx_seq_one_letter_code
_entity_poly.pdbx_strand_id
1 'polypeptide(L)'
;GALFLALQLAFRRYHYGDWLPNTYYAKVSSITLAERIGLGWRYLLASLPKVGFMPLLGLLPLVLWRRALALCRITALISAGWLAAVVWMGGDHFYCARFLLPILPLAALAFFEETARLLLPRIPPERRLLPLPLLGVLLGALSLTQTDDLQRRYREISELRDAKILATFLDRYAEPGDALAIGAIGYVGYHTKLRIIDMYGLIDRHIARFGKRNAFTKPGHLVGDEDYVLARRPRFIHPSFSRSYQNLLHDERFLSTYQQIRLEFPDRMRKALWVRKDRFLPDIPLPSEPALGPLIHLAPE
;
A
#
# COMPACT_ATOMS: atom_id res chain seq x y z
N GLY A 1 26.16 -2.30 -16.01
CA GLY A 1 24.74 -1.92 -16.20
C GLY A 1 23.95 -3.01 -16.91
N ALA A 2 24.09 -3.13 -18.22
CA ALA A 2 23.30 -4.07 -19.04
C ALA A 2 23.46 -5.55 -18.63
N LEU A 3 24.69 -6.01 -18.36
CA LEU A 3 24.92 -7.39 -17.90
C LEU A 3 24.19 -7.71 -16.59
N PHE A 4 24.23 -6.80 -15.62
CA PHE A 4 23.50 -6.97 -14.36
C PHE A 4 21.99 -7.09 -14.59
N LEU A 5 21.42 -6.21 -15.43
CA LEU A 5 20.00 -6.27 -15.79
C LEU A 5 19.66 -7.59 -16.50
N ALA A 6 20.50 -8.04 -17.44
CA ALA A 6 20.31 -9.30 -18.15
C ALA A 6 20.34 -10.50 -17.18
N LEU A 7 21.31 -10.55 -16.26
CA LEU A 7 21.40 -11.59 -15.25
C LEU A 7 20.21 -11.57 -14.29
N GLN A 8 19.77 -10.38 -13.89
CA GLN A 8 18.60 -10.17 -13.04
C GLN A 8 17.30 -10.69 -13.71
N LEU A 9 17.12 -10.38 -14.99
CA LEU A 9 15.99 -10.85 -15.80
C LEU A 9 16.06 -12.36 -16.06
N ALA A 10 17.23 -12.89 -16.39
CA ALA A 10 17.45 -14.32 -16.57
C ALA A 10 17.15 -15.10 -15.29
N PHE A 11 17.63 -14.61 -14.14
CA PHE A 11 17.32 -15.20 -12.83
C PHE A 11 15.81 -15.21 -12.57
N ARG A 12 15.09 -14.10 -12.83
CA ARG A 12 13.63 -14.06 -12.67
C ARG A 12 12.92 -15.06 -13.57
N ARG A 13 13.32 -15.14 -14.85
CA ARG A 13 12.73 -16.05 -15.81
C ARG A 13 12.97 -17.51 -15.45
N TYR A 14 14.15 -17.82 -14.91
CA TYR A 14 14.52 -19.15 -14.43
C TYR A 14 13.74 -19.52 -13.15
N HIS A 15 13.75 -18.66 -12.14
CA HIS A 15 13.19 -18.97 -10.82
C HIS A 15 11.66 -18.85 -10.75
N TYR A 16 11.08 -17.80 -11.34
CA TYR A 16 9.63 -17.55 -11.29
C TYR A 16 8.88 -18.00 -12.56
N GLY A 17 9.61 -18.35 -13.62
CA GLY A 17 9.02 -18.71 -14.92
C GLY A 17 8.53 -17.53 -15.75
N ASP A 18 8.71 -16.29 -15.28
CA ASP A 18 8.15 -15.09 -15.88
C ASP A 18 9.14 -13.92 -15.90
N TRP A 19 9.03 -13.06 -16.92
CA TRP A 19 9.87 -11.86 -17.07
C TRP A 19 9.43 -10.71 -16.16
N LEU A 20 8.12 -10.61 -15.91
CA LEU A 20 7.50 -9.57 -15.11
C LEU A 20 6.81 -10.19 -13.89
N PRO A 21 6.82 -9.50 -12.73
CA PRO A 21 6.18 -10.00 -11.53
C PRO A 21 4.65 -9.97 -11.64
N ASN A 22 3.96 -10.77 -10.82
CA ASN A 22 2.50 -10.75 -10.70
C ASN A 22 1.94 -9.35 -10.41
N THR A 23 2.66 -8.55 -9.62
CA THR A 23 2.28 -7.16 -9.33
C THR A 23 2.18 -6.27 -10.57
N TYR A 24 2.99 -6.52 -11.61
CA TYR A 24 2.85 -5.82 -12.90
C TYR A 24 1.52 -6.19 -13.56
N TYR A 25 1.19 -7.48 -13.60
CA TYR A 25 -0.05 -7.94 -14.25
C TYR A 25 -1.30 -7.48 -13.50
N ALA A 26 -1.26 -7.57 -12.16
CA ALA A 26 -2.36 -7.20 -11.28
C ALA A 26 -2.61 -5.68 -11.22
N LYS A 27 -1.57 -4.84 -11.37
CA LYS A 27 -1.69 -3.37 -11.20
C LYS A 27 -1.53 -2.55 -12.49
N VAL A 28 -0.63 -2.95 -13.38
CA VAL A 28 -0.20 -2.10 -14.51
C VAL A 28 -0.92 -2.48 -15.79
N SER A 29 -1.02 -3.77 -16.11
CA SER A 29 -1.73 -4.25 -17.31
C SER A 29 -3.23 -4.49 -17.10
N SER A 30 -3.73 -4.34 -15.87
CA SER A 30 -5.14 -4.57 -15.54
C SER A 30 -6.06 -3.39 -15.88
N ILE A 31 -5.50 -2.23 -16.22
CA ILE A 31 -6.19 -1.00 -16.59
C ILE A 31 -5.60 -0.40 -17.87
N THR A 32 -6.37 0.44 -18.55
CA THR A 32 -5.90 1.14 -19.75
C THR A 32 -4.80 2.15 -19.40
N LEU A 33 -3.99 2.53 -20.40
CA LEU A 33 -2.97 3.55 -20.22
C LEU A 33 -3.57 4.88 -19.76
N ALA A 34 -4.72 5.28 -20.33
CA ALA A 34 -5.40 6.53 -19.99
C ALA A 34 -5.86 6.55 -18.53
N GLU A 35 -6.49 5.48 -18.05
CA GLU A 35 -6.91 5.35 -16.64
C GLU A 35 -5.69 5.40 -15.71
N ARG A 36 -4.62 4.69 -16.07
CA ARG A 36 -3.39 4.67 -15.27
C ARG A 36 -2.77 6.05 -15.13
N ILE A 37 -2.62 6.77 -16.24
CA ILE A 37 -2.09 8.14 -16.23
C ILE A 37 -3.01 9.08 -15.44
N GLY A 38 -4.34 8.94 -15.58
CA GLY A 38 -5.31 9.72 -14.80
C GLY A 38 -5.21 9.47 -13.29
N LEU A 39 -5.07 8.21 -12.87
CA LEU A 39 -4.84 7.85 -11.47
C LEU A 39 -3.50 8.42 -10.95
N GLY A 40 -2.45 8.33 -11.77
CA GLY A 40 -1.13 8.86 -11.45
C GLY A 40 -1.14 10.38 -11.25
N TRP A 41 -1.81 11.12 -12.13
CA TRP A 41 -1.98 12.57 -11.98
C TRP A 41 -2.79 12.93 -10.74
N ARG A 42 -3.92 12.25 -10.50
CA ARG A 42 -4.72 12.45 -9.31
C ARG A 42 -3.91 12.22 -8.04
N TYR A 43 -3.11 11.14 -8.02
CA TYR A 43 -2.20 10.86 -6.91
C TYR A 43 -1.16 11.98 -6.73
N LEU A 44 -0.52 12.43 -7.80
CA LEU A 44 0.52 13.46 -7.74
C LEU A 44 -0.05 14.79 -7.22
N LEU A 45 -1.18 15.25 -7.78
CA LEU A 45 -1.86 16.48 -7.33
C LEU A 45 -2.30 16.40 -5.86
N ALA A 46 -2.81 15.24 -5.42
CA ALA A 46 -3.18 15.03 -4.02
C ALA A 46 -1.98 14.86 -3.07
N SER A 47 -0.78 14.59 -3.60
CA SER A 47 0.43 14.30 -2.82
C SER A 47 1.37 15.50 -2.71
N LEU A 48 1.39 16.39 -3.70
CA LEU A 48 2.27 17.56 -3.72
C LEU A 48 2.13 18.48 -2.49
N PRO A 49 0.92 18.85 -2.04
CA PRO A 49 0.77 19.67 -0.83
C PRO A 49 1.35 19.00 0.42
N LYS A 50 1.26 17.67 0.51
CA LYS A 50 1.72 16.89 1.68
C LYS A 50 3.23 16.92 1.85
N VAL A 51 3.95 17.15 0.74
CA VAL A 51 5.41 17.26 0.71
C VAL A 51 5.88 18.69 0.41
N GLY A 52 5.03 19.69 0.64
CA GLY A 52 5.35 21.10 0.50
C GLY A 52 5.71 21.53 -0.93
N PHE A 53 5.19 20.83 -1.94
CA PHE A 53 5.51 21.04 -3.36
C PHE A 53 7.00 20.91 -3.72
N MET A 54 7.84 20.40 -2.80
CA MET A 54 9.28 20.30 -2.98
C MET A 54 9.69 19.56 -4.26
N PRO A 55 9.00 18.47 -4.70
CA PRO A 55 9.29 17.84 -5.98
C PRO A 55 9.22 18.77 -7.20
N LEU A 56 8.30 19.74 -7.21
CA LEU A 56 8.17 20.72 -8.29
C LEU A 56 9.22 21.82 -8.17
N LEU A 57 9.48 22.29 -6.95
CA LEU A 57 10.53 23.29 -6.69
C LEU A 57 11.91 22.78 -7.10
N GLY A 58 12.17 21.48 -6.90
CA GLY A 58 13.39 20.82 -7.36
C GLY A 58 13.55 20.77 -8.89
N LEU A 59 12.54 21.13 -9.67
CA LEU A 59 12.62 21.24 -11.14
C LEU A 59 13.11 22.63 -11.61
N LEU A 60 13.25 23.60 -10.70
CA LEU A 60 13.75 24.95 -11.02
C LEU A 60 15.06 24.95 -11.84
N PRO A 61 16.06 24.09 -11.58
CA PRO A 61 17.29 24.05 -12.37
C PRO A 61 17.07 23.69 -13.85
N LEU A 62 15.97 22.99 -14.20
CA LEU A 62 15.65 22.66 -15.59
C LEU A 62 15.17 23.90 -16.35
N VAL A 63 14.42 24.78 -15.70
CA VAL A 63 14.01 26.07 -16.28
C VAL A 63 15.23 26.98 -16.44
N LEU A 64 16.16 26.90 -15.49
CA LEU A 64 17.40 27.66 -15.49
C LEU A 64 18.57 26.90 -16.14
N TRP A 65 18.30 25.98 -17.08
CA TRP A 65 19.27 24.98 -17.56
C TRP A 65 20.66 25.54 -17.85
N ARG A 66 20.76 26.64 -18.61
CA ARG A 66 22.05 27.24 -19.01
C ARG A 66 22.80 27.89 -17.85
N ARG A 67 22.10 28.25 -16.79
CA ARG A 67 22.63 28.96 -15.62
C ARG A 67 22.88 28.03 -14.44
N ALA A 68 22.14 26.93 -14.34
CA ALA A 68 22.22 26.01 -13.20
C ALA A 68 23.55 25.26 -13.12
N LEU A 69 23.92 24.83 -11.91
CA LEU A 69 25.02 23.91 -11.70
C LEU A 69 24.70 22.55 -12.33
N ALA A 70 25.73 21.86 -12.83
CA ALA A 70 25.56 20.57 -13.47
C ALA A 70 24.89 19.54 -12.55
N LEU A 71 25.28 19.53 -11.27
CA LEU A 71 24.68 18.65 -10.27
C LEU A 71 23.19 18.93 -10.07
N CYS A 72 22.79 20.21 -9.94
CA CYS A 72 21.38 20.61 -9.80
C CYS A 72 20.54 20.22 -11.03
N ARG A 73 21.11 20.29 -12.24
CA ARG A 73 20.44 19.79 -13.45
C ARG A 73 20.22 18.28 -13.39
N ILE A 74 21.25 17.52 -12.99
CA ILE A 74 21.17 16.06 -12.91
C ILE A 74 20.11 15.63 -11.88
N THR A 75 20.12 16.23 -10.68
CA THR A 75 19.14 15.91 -9.63
C THR A 75 17.72 16.33 -10.04
N ALA A 76 17.56 17.44 -10.75
CA ALA A 76 16.27 17.86 -11.30
C ALA A 76 15.78 16.93 -12.42
N LEU A 77 16.66 16.43 -13.28
CA LEU A 77 16.32 15.42 -14.30
C LEU A 77 15.89 14.10 -13.67
N ILE A 78 16.61 13.63 -12.64
CA ILE A 78 16.23 12.43 -11.89
C ILE A 78 14.86 12.64 -11.24
N SER A 79 14.62 13.80 -10.63
CA SER A 79 13.33 14.14 -10.03
C SER A 79 12.20 14.16 -11.07
N ALA A 80 12.43 14.77 -12.24
CA ALA A 80 11.46 14.79 -13.33
C ALA A 80 11.15 13.38 -13.86
N GLY A 81 12.19 12.56 -14.09
CA GLY A 81 12.04 11.18 -14.53
C GLY A 81 11.27 10.33 -13.52
N TRP A 82 11.50 10.55 -12.22
CA TRP A 82 10.78 9.87 -11.16
C TRP A 82 9.31 10.30 -11.08
N LEU A 83 9.01 11.60 -11.19
CA LEU A 83 7.63 12.09 -11.25
C LEU A 83 6.88 11.49 -12.45
N ALA A 84 7.53 11.42 -13.62
CA ALA A 84 6.99 10.75 -14.79
C ALA A 84 6.75 9.26 -14.52
N ALA A 85 7.67 8.57 -13.83
CA ALA A 85 7.50 7.18 -13.45
C ALA A 85 6.32 6.97 -12.48
N VAL A 86 6.12 7.87 -11.51
CA VAL A 86 4.97 7.83 -10.58
C VAL A 86 3.65 7.96 -11.33
N VAL A 87 3.57 8.89 -12.27
CA VAL A 87 2.38 9.05 -13.13
C VAL A 87 2.18 7.83 -14.01
N TRP A 88 3.26 7.33 -14.63
CA TRP A 88 3.23 6.12 -15.46
C TRP A 88 2.78 4.87 -14.70
N MET A 89 3.15 4.72 -13.43
CA MET A 89 2.74 3.60 -12.58
C MET A 89 1.29 3.71 -12.11
N GLY A 90 0.67 4.89 -12.17
CA GLY A 90 -0.70 5.13 -11.68
C GLY A 90 -0.80 5.49 -10.19
N GLY A 91 0.31 5.90 -9.59
CA GLY A 91 0.36 6.33 -8.18
C GLY A 91 0.17 5.19 -7.18
N ASP A 92 -0.31 5.54 -5.98
CA ASP A 92 -0.46 4.63 -4.86
C ASP A 92 -1.78 4.86 -4.12
N HIS A 93 -2.24 3.85 -3.37
CA HIS A 93 -3.44 3.97 -2.54
C HIS A 93 -3.13 4.40 -1.09
N PHE A 94 -1.86 4.34 -0.66
CA PHE A 94 -1.46 4.81 0.66
C PHE A 94 -1.40 6.34 0.73
N TYR A 95 -1.74 6.89 1.90
CA TYR A 95 -2.02 8.32 2.05
C TYR A 95 -0.77 9.21 2.16
N CYS A 96 0.38 8.65 2.54
CA CYS A 96 1.57 9.42 2.97
C CYS A 96 2.46 9.94 1.84
N ALA A 97 1.93 10.06 0.61
CA ALA A 97 2.69 10.52 -0.56
C ALA A 97 4.02 9.76 -0.75
N ARG A 98 4.08 8.49 -0.30
CA ARG A 98 5.35 7.77 -0.13
C ARG A 98 6.15 7.60 -1.42
N PHE A 99 5.49 7.66 -2.58
CA PHE A 99 6.17 7.62 -3.87
C PHE A 99 6.94 8.92 -4.16
N LEU A 100 6.67 10.03 -3.47
CA LEU A 100 7.44 11.27 -3.62
C LEU A 100 8.62 11.34 -2.64
N LEU A 101 8.62 10.55 -1.55
CA LEU A 101 9.67 10.59 -0.53
C LEU A 101 11.09 10.37 -1.07
N PRO A 102 11.36 9.41 -1.99
CA PRO A 102 12.71 9.15 -2.47
C PRO A 102 13.35 10.35 -3.19
N ILE A 103 12.55 11.24 -3.78
CA ILE A 103 13.07 12.40 -4.51
C ILE A 103 13.14 13.67 -3.68
N LEU A 104 12.56 13.71 -2.47
CA LEU A 104 12.58 14.93 -1.65
C LEU A 104 13.99 15.43 -1.35
N PRO A 105 14.98 14.58 -0.96
CA PRO A 105 16.33 15.06 -0.70
C PRO A 105 17.00 15.65 -1.95
N LEU A 106 16.80 15.01 -3.11
CA LEU A 106 17.37 15.46 -4.37
C LEU A 106 16.73 16.77 -4.86
N ALA A 107 15.40 16.87 -4.75
CA ALA A 107 14.65 18.06 -5.11
C ALA A 107 14.98 19.23 -4.17
N ALA A 108 15.11 18.97 -2.87
CA ALA A 108 15.52 19.96 -1.89
C ALA A 108 16.94 20.46 -2.16
N LEU A 109 17.90 19.56 -2.41
CA LEU A 109 19.27 19.93 -2.76
C LEU A 109 19.29 20.81 -4.01
N ALA A 110 18.61 20.38 -5.08
CA ALA A 110 18.51 21.11 -6.33
C ALA A 110 17.92 22.52 -6.13
N PHE A 111 16.86 22.62 -5.35
CA PHE A 111 16.17 23.88 -5.07
C PHE A 111 16.99 24.82 -4.19
N PHE A 112 17.49 24.35 -3.05
CA PHE A 112 18.20 25.18 -2.09
C PHE A 112 19.55 25.64 -2.63
N GLU A 113 20.29 24.78 -3.33
CA GLU A 113 21.58 25.15 -3.91
C GLU A 113 21.41 26.24 -4.99
N GLU A 114 20.45 26.07 -5.90
CA GLU A 114 20.17 27.10 -6.91
C GLU A 114 19.63 28.38 -6.30
N THR A 115 18.74 28.28 -5.30
CA THR A 115 18.19 29.45 -4.61
C THR A 115 19.29 30.20 -3.87
N ALA A 116 20.18 29.52 -3.15
CA ALA A 116 21.32 30.12 -2.49
C ALA A 116 22.24 30.80 -3.51
N ARG A 117 22.63 30.10 -4.57
CA ARG A 117 23.50 30.66 -5.63
C ARG A 117 22.94 31.95 -6.23
N LEU A 118 21.62 32.03 -6.41
CA LEU A 118 20.97 33.22 -6.95
C LEU A 118 20.78 34.31 -5.88
N LEU A 119 20.40 33.98 -4.66
CA LEU A 119 19.97 34.98 -3.66
C LEU A 119 21.10 35.40 -2.71
N LEU A 120 21.99 34.52 -2.28
CA LEU A 120 23.06 34.85 -1.32
C LEU A 120 23.95 36.02 -1.76
N PRO A 121 24.35 36.15 -3.04
CA PRO A 121 25.13 37.30 -3.50
C PRO A 121 24.40 38.64 -3.39
N ARG A 122 23.06 38.62 -3.32
CA ARG A 122 22.20 39.81 -3.19
C ARG A 122 21.90 40.17 -1.74
N ILE A 123 22.27 39.32 -0.78
CA ILE A 123 22.01 39.50 0.65
C ILE A 123 23.32 39.90 1.33
N PRO A 124 23.34 41.02 2.10
CA PRO A 124 24.54 41.43 2.81
C PRO A 124 24.95 40.39 3.88
N PRO A 125 26.25 40.21 4.15
CA PRO A 125 26.78 39.12 4.98
C PRO A 125 26.08 38.96 6.33
N GLU A 126 25.78 40.07 7.00
CA GLU A 126 25.14 40.13 8.31
C GLU A 126 23.69 39.63 8.31
N ARG A 127 23.04 39.51 7.14
CA ARG A 127 21.66 39.02 6.99
C ARG A 127 21.58 37.60 6.43
N ARG A 128 22.71 36.96 6.09
CA ARG A 128 22.72 35.63 5.44
C ARG A 128 22.14 34.50 6.31
N LEU A 129 22.09 34.67 7.63
CA LEU A 129 21.51 33.70 8.56
C LEU A 129 20.01 33.91 8.81
N LEU A 130 19.43 35.06 8.42
CA LEU A 130 18.01 35.39 8.60
C LEU A 130 17.03 34.39 7.92
N PRO A 131 17.36 33.75 6.79
CA PRO A 131 16.50 32.72 6.20
C PRO A 131 16.37 31.44 7.04
N LEU A 132 17.30 31.14 7.95
CA LEU A 132 17.26 29.92 8.78
C LEU A 132 16.08 29.87 9.75
N PRO A 133 15.78 30.91 10.56
CA PRO A 133 14.58 30.93 11.38
C PRO A 133 13.29 30.94 10.54
N LEU A 134 13.28 31.63 9.38
CA LEU A 134 12.15 31.59 8.44
C LEU A 134 11.90 30.18 7.89
N LEU A 135 12.97 29.46 7.54
CA LEU A 135 12.90 28.05 7.16
C LEU A 135 12.41 27.19 8.32
N GLY A 136 12.89 27.42 9.54
CA GLY A 136 12.40 26.75 10.74
C GLY A 136 10.90 26.97 10.98
N VAL A 137 10.41 28.20 10.83
CA VAL A 137 8.98 28.55 10.92
C VAL A 137 8.19 27.89 9.79
N LEU A 138 8.70 27.88 8.56
CA LEU A 138 8.06 27.23 7.42
C LEU A 138 7.96 25.71 7.62
N LEU A 139 9.04 25.05 8.05
CA LEU A 139 9.05 23.62 8.34
C LEU A 139 8.14 23.29 9.53
N GLY A 140 8.10 24.16 10.55
CA GLY A 140 7.15 24.08 11.66
C GLY A 140 5.70 24.16 11.19
N ALA A 141 5.36 25.16 10.36
CA ALA A 141 4.04 25.35 9.79
C ALA A 141 3.62 24.17 8.89
N LEU A 142 4.53 23.68 8.04
CA LEU A 142 4.29 22.48 7.22
C LEU A 142 4.06 21.23 8.08
N SER A 143 4.80 21.08 9.19
CA SER A 143 4.58 20.00 10.16
C SER A 143 3.21 20.09 10.83
N LEU A 144 2.70 21.31 11.08
CA LEU A 144 1.35 21.53 11.62
C LEU A 144 0.26 21.20 10.60
N THR A 145 0.49 21.39 9.29
CA THR A 145 -0.46 20.95 8.25
C THR A 145 -0.54 19.43 8.09
N GLN A 146 0.40 18.67 8.67
CA GLN A 146 0.33 17.21 8.74
C GLN A 146 -0.49 16.71 9.94
N THR A 147 -1.20 17.56 10.70
CA THR A 147 -2.01 17.12 11.84
C THR A 147 -3.27 16.33 11.48
N ASP A 148 -3.80 16.49 10.26
CA ASP A 148 -4.83 15.61 9.66
C ASP A 148 -4.39 14.13 9.56
N ASP A 149 -3.10 13.86 9.78
CA ASP A 149 -2.47 12.54 9.75
C ASP A 149 -2.70 11.75 11.05
N LEU A 150 -3.20 12.37 12.14
CA LEU A 150 -3.44 11.66 13.41
C LEU A 150 -4.49 10.56 13.25
N GLN A 151 -5.68 10.88 12.73
CA GLN A 151 -6.73 9.89 12.42
C GLN A 151 -6.25 8.82 11.42
N ARG A 152 -5.25 9.13 10.59
CA ARG A 152 -4.72 8.22 9.55
C ARG A 152 -3.67 7.27 10.11
N ARG A 153 -2.78 7.76 10.97
CA ARG A 153 -1.90 6.92 11.81
C ARG A 153 -2.73 6.01 12.70
N TYR A 154 -3.83 6.49 13.26
CA TYR A 154 -4.79 5.65 13.97
C TYR A 154 -5.35 4.53 13.09
N ARG A 155 -5.66 4.79 11.81
CA ARG A 155 -6.09 3.73 10.88
C ARG A 155 -4.99 2.71 10.61
N GLU A 156 -3.76 3.12 10.35
CA GLU A 156 -2.64 2.20 10.10
C GLU A 156 -2.30 1.36 11.35
N ILE A 157 -2.28 1.99 12.53
CA ILE A 157 -2.14 1.30 13.82
C ILE A 157 -3.32 0.33 14.02
N SER A 158 -4.54 0.74 13.67
CA SER A 158 -5.72 -0.14 13.76
C SER A 158 -5.62 -1.31 12.79
N GLU A 159 -5.18 -1.13 11.55
CA GLU A 159 -5.03 -2.22 10.58
C GLU A 159 -3.97 -3.24 11.04
N LEU A 160 -2.84 -2.76 11.59
CA LEU A 160 -1.84 -3.65 12.17
C LEU A 160 -2.38 -4.40 13.39
N ARG A 161 -3.15 -3.71 14.24
CA ARG A 161 -3.83 -4.33 15.39
C ARG A 161 -4.84 -5.38 14.94
N ASP A 162 -5.63 -5.10 13.92
CA ASP A 162 -6.61 -6.04 13.35
C ASP A 162 -5.91 -7.28 12.80
N ALA A 163 -4.78 -7.10 12.11
CA ALA A 163 -3.99 -8.21 11.58
C ALA A 163 -3.37 -9.05 12.72
N LYS A 164 -2.90 -8.42 13.80
CA LYS A 164 -2.39 -9.11 15.00
C LYS A 164 -3.45 -10.00 15.62
N ILE A 165 -4.61 -9.41 15.85
CA ILE A 165 -5.78 -10.07 16.40
C ILE A 165 -6.17 -11.30 15.57
N LEU A 166 -6.29 -11.13 14.26
CA LEU A 166 -6.65 -12.21 13.36
C LEU A 166 -5.58 -13.31 13.36
N ALA A 167 -4.29 -12.94 13.36
CA ALA A 167 -3.20 -13.89 13.44
C ALA A 167 -3.24 -14.71 14.73
N THR A 168 -3.48 -14.09 15.88
CA THR A 168 -3.60 -14.79 17.18
C THR A 168 -4.79 -15.76 17.20
N PHE A 169 -5.94 -15.36 16.65
CA PHE A 169 -7.09 -16.25 16.50
C PHE A 169 -6.73 -17.46 15.63
N LEU A 170 -6.16 -17.20 14.46
CA LEU A 170 -5.82 -18.24 13.50
C LEU A 170 -4.73 -19.18 14.01
N ASP A 171 -3.73 -18.69 14.73
CA ASP A 171 -2.68 -19.52 15.33
C ASP A 171 -3.24 -20.52 16.37
N ARG A 172 -4.34 -20.16 17.03
CA ARG A 172 -5.00 -21.01 18.03
C ARG A 172 -5.98 -22.02 17.44
N TYR A 173 -6.74 -21.63 16.41
CA TYR A 173 -7.89 -22.42 15.94
C TYR A 173 -7.73 -23.02 14.55
N ALA A 174 -6.71 -22.62 13.79
CA ALA A 174 -6.43 -23.21 12.50
C ALA A 174 -5.58 -24.48 12.65
N GLU A 175 -5.83 -25.45 11.79
CA GLU A 175 -5.14 -26.72 11.77
C GLU A 175 -4.03 -26.72 10.70
N PRO A 176 -2.99 -27.57 10.83
CA PRO A 176 -2.02 -27.76 9.77
C PRO A 176 -2.69 -28.11 8.44
N GLY A 177 -2.37 -27.35 7.39
CA GLY A 177 -2.95 -27.52 6.06
C GLY A 177 -4.17 -26.64 5.77
N ASP A 178 -4.71 -25.95 6.77
CA ASP A 178 -5.77 -24.96 6.53
C ASP A 178 -5.28 -23.81 5.65
N ALA A 179 -6.23 -23.25 4.89
CA ALA A 179 -5.99 -22.12 4.00
C ALA A 179 -6.83 -20.90 4.39
N LEU A 180 -6.21 -19.73 4.26
CA LEU A 180 -6.81 -18.41 4.46
C LEU A 180 -6.81 -17.65 3.14
N ALA A 181 -7.99 -17.23 2.67
CA ALA A 181 -8.09 -16.23 1.62
C ALA A 181 -8.06 -14.82 2.22
N ILE A 182 -7.08 -14.01 1.82
CA ILE A 182 -6.89 -12.66 2.35
C ILE A 182 -6.21 -11.76 1.32
N GLY A 183 -6.61 -10.48 1.29
CA GLY A 183 -5.98 -9.48 0.42
C GLY A 183 -4.76 -8.78 1.06
N ALA A 184 -4.88 -8.37 2.33
CA ALA A 184 -3.78 -7.75 3.08
C ALA A 184 -2.99 -8.84 3.84
N ILE A 185 -2.06 -9.49 3.14
CA ILE A 185 -1.37 -10.69 3.64
C ILE A 185 -0.44 -10.37 4.82
N GLY A 186 0.40 -9.35 4.68
CA GLY A 186 1.41 -8.84 5.64
C GLY A 186 1.61 -9.64 6.93
N TYR A 187 1.18 -9.05 8.05
CA TYR A 187 1.39 -9.60 9.40
C TYR A 187 0.77 -10.99 9.57
N VAL A 188 -0.44 -11.23 9.05
CA VAL A 188 -1.15 -12.50 9.20
C VAL A 188 -0.41 -13.64 8.50
N GLY A 189 0.01 -13.44 7.25
CA GLY A 189 0.79 -14.42 6.51
C GLY A 189 2.20 -14.65 7.07
N TYR A 190 2.79 -13.64 7.73
CA TYR A 190 4.10 -13.79 8.38
C TYR A 190 4.02 -14.58 9.69
N HIS A 191 2.97 -14.36 10.49
CA HIS A 191 2.84 -14.97 11.82
C HIS A 191 2.05 -16.28 11.84
N THR A 192 1.22 -16.55 10.83
CA THR A 192 0.48 -17.81 10.74
C THR A 192 1.19 -18.79 9.82
N LYS A 193 1.07 -20.09 10.08
CA LYS A 193 1.59 -21.16 9.20
C LYS A 193 0.57 -21.61 8.15
N LEU A 194 -0.42 -20.76 7.86
CA LEU A 194 -1.52 -21.10 6.97
C LEU A 194 -1.12 -20.99 5.51
N ARG A 195 -1.77 -21.81 4.67
CA ARG A 195 -1.68 -21.62 3.22
C ARG A 195 -2.45 -20.35 2.84
N ILE A 196 -1.73 -19.33 2.38
CA ILE A 196 -2.35 -18.08 1.94
C ILE A 196 -2.87 -18.19 0.51
N ILE A 197 -4.13 -17.80 0.32
CA ILE A 197 -4.74 -17.56 -0.99
C ILE A 197 -4.90 -16.05 -1.12
N ASP A 198 -4.04 -15.45 -1.93
CA ASP A 198 -4.09 -14.01 -2.17
C ASP A 198 -5.27 -13.64 -3.05
N MET A 199 -6.12 -12.75 -2.55
CA MET A 199 -7.32 -12.30 -3.26
C MET A 199 -7.02 -11.21 -4.30
N TYR A 200 -5.83 -10.59 -4.30
CA TYR A 200 -5.52 -9.47 -5.21
C TYR A 200 -4.50 -9.81 -6.29
N GLY A 201 -4.05 -11.07 -6.38
CA GLY A 201 -3.13 -11.52 -7.42
C GLY A 201 -1.74 -10.87 -7.36
N LEU A 202 -1.32 -10.35 -6.21
CA LEU A 202 0.04 -9.85 -5.98
C LEU A 202 1.05 -11.00 -5.85
N ILE A 203 0.64 -12.12 -5.25
CA ILE A 203 1.43 -13.35 -5.15
C ILE A 203 0.75 -14.55 -5.84
N ASP A 204 -0.54 -14.47 -6.18
CA ASP A 204 -1.23 -15.54 -6.93
C ASP A 204 -1.17 -15.29 -8.46
N ARG A 205 -0.46 -16.17 -9.17
CA ARG A 205 -0.23 -16.06 -10.62
C ARG A 205 -1.52 -16.15 -11.45
N HIS A 206 -2.48 -16.96 -11.02
CA HIS A 206 -3.74 -17.13 -11.76
C HIS A 206 -4.55 -15.85 -11.69
N ILE A 207 -4.79 -15.32 -10.47
CA ILE A 207 -5.57 -14.10 -10.30
C ILE A 207 -4.90 -12.90 -10.98
N ALA A 208 -3.57 -12.81 -10.92
CA ALA A 208 -2.83 -11.75 -11.59
C ALA A 208 -3.09 -11.67 -13.11
N ARG A 209 -3.32 -12.81 -13.76
CA ARG A 209 -3.38 -12.94 -15.22
C ARG A 209 -4.79 -13.09 -15.76
N PHE A 210 -5.59 -13.91 -15.07
CA PHE A 210 -6.88 -14.38 -15.52
C PHE A 210 -8.03 -13.86 -14.64
N GLY A 211 -7.72 -13.20 -13.53
CA GLY A 211 -8.74 -12.60 -12.67
C GLY A 211 -9.55 -11.53 -13.39
N LYS A 212 -10.81 -11.39 -12.97
CA LYS A 212 -11.74 -10.35 -13.42
C LYS A 212 -11.17 -8.99 -13.04
N ARG A 213 -11.22 -8.04 -13.98
CA ARG A 213 -10.67 -6.69 -13.83
C ARG A 213 -11.76 -5.70 -13.45
N ASN A 214 -11.47 -4.82 -12.51
CA ASN A 214 -12.36 -3.75 -12.09
C ASN A 214 -11.56 -2.46 -11.90
N ALA A 215 -11.60 -1.57 -12.90
CA ALA A 215 -10.90 -0.28 -12.88
C ALA A 215 -11.46 0.72 -11.85
N PHE A 216 -12.66 0.47 -11.31
CA PHE A 216 -13.32 1.34 -10.33
C PHE A 216 -12.92 1.04 -8.88
N THR A 217 -11.84 0.30 -8.67
CA THR A 217 -11.28 0.00 -7.35
C THR A 217 -9.97 0.76 -7.12
N LYS A 218 -9.43 0.67 -5.90
CA LYS A 218 -8.17 1.35 -5.55
C LYS A 218 -6.98 0.63 -6.21
N PRO A 219 -5.90 1.35 -6.58
CA PRO A 219 -4.68 0.73 -7.09
C PRO A 219 -4.19 -0.42 -6.19
N GLY A 220 -4.08 -1.63 -6.75
CA GLY A 220 -3.76 -2.85 -5.99
C GLY A 220 -4.95 -3.73 -5.58
N HIS A 221 -6.17 -3.32 -5.91
CA HIS A 221 -7.40 -4.10 -5.74
C HIS A 221 -8.13 -4.32 -7.07
N LEU A 222 -7.42 -4.12 -8.19
CA LEU A 222 -7.98 -4.02 -9.55
C LEU A 222 -8.38 -5.37 -10.15
N VAL A 223 -7.92 -6.47 -9.56
CA VAL A 223 -8.18 -7.83 -10.01
C VAL A 223 -8.72 -8.69 -8.86
N GLY A 224 -9.56 -9.65 -9.21
CA GLY A 224 -10.10 -10.66 -8.29
C GLY A 224 -10.68 -11.83 -9.07
N ASP A 225 -10.74 -12.99 -8.45
CA ASP A 225 -11.36 -14.19 -9.01
C ASP A 225 -12.05 -14.96 -7.89
N GLU A 226 -13.37 -14.78 -7.77
CA GLU A 226 -14.16 -15.39 -6.70
C GLU A 226 -14.25 -16.91 -6.87
N ASP A 227 -14.49 -17.37 -8.10
CA ASP A 227 -14.66 -18.78 -8.44
C ASP A 227 -13.37 -19.57 -8.16
N TYR A 228 -12.21 -19.02 -8.54
CA TYR A 228 -10.91 -19.61 -8.24
C TYR A 228 -10.61 -19.66 -6.74
N VAL A 229 -10.95 -18.62 -5.99
CA VAL A 229 -10.77 -18.61 -4.53
C VAL A 229 -11.65 -19.68 -3.87
N LEU A 230 -12.92 -19.79 -4.27
CA LEU A 230 -13.84 -20.79 -3.72
C LEU A 230 -13.45 -22.22 -4.13
N ALA A 231 -12.96 -22.44 -5.35
CA ALA A 231 -12.49 -23.74 -5.82
C ALA A 231 -11.32 -24.30 -4.99
N ARG A 232 -10.53 -23.43 -4.37
CA ARG A 232 -9.45 -23.82 -3.44
C ARG A 232 -9.94 -24.14 -2.03
N ARG A 233 -11.24 -23.98 -1.77
CA ARG A 233 -11.95 -24.35 -0.54
C ARG A 233 -11.27 -23.86 0.75
N PRO A 234 -10.83 -22.58 0.86
CA PRO A 234 -10.22 -22.05 2.07
C PRO A 234 -11.11 -22.29 3.28
N ARG A 235 -10.53 -22.64 4.43
CA ARG A 235 -11.30 -22.72 5.67
C ARG A 235 -11.74 -21.34 6.11
N PHE A 236 -10.87 -20.34 5.94
CA PHE A 236 -11.08 -18.97 6.37
C PHE A 236 -11.06 -18.00 5.17
N ILE A 237 -11.99 -17.06 5.14
CA ILE A 237 -12.00 -15.96 4.15
C ILE A 237 -12.11 -14.63 4.91
N HIS A 238 -11.12 -13.76 4.71
CA HIS A 238 -11.12 -12.42 5.30
C HIS A 238 -12.18 -11.55 4.62
N PRO A 239 -13.01 -10.81 5.38
CA PRO A 239 -14.14 -10.03 4.83
C PRO A 239 -13.70 -8.73 4.16
N SER A 240 -12.39 -8.47 4.00
CA SER A 240 -11.92 -7.37 3.14
C SER A 240 -12.20 -7.69 1.68
N PHE A 241 -13.47 -7.76 1.35
CA PHE A 241 -13.97 -7.73 0.01
C PHE A 241 -13.71 -6.31 -0.49
N SER A 242 -12.64 -6.17 -1.28
CA SER A 242 -12.63 -5.08 -2.25
C SER A 242 -13.90 -5.18 -3.11
N ARG A 243 -14.24 -4.12 -3.86
CA ARG A 243 -15.32 -4.20 -4.86
C ARG A 243 -15.21 -5.42 -5.78
N SER A 244 -14.01 -5.95 -5.99
CA SER A 244 -13.73 -7.16 -6.79
C SER A 244 -14.21 -8.48 -6.15
N TYR A 245 -14.74 -8.45 -4.92
CA TYR A 245 -15.27 -9.64 -4.21
C TYR A 245 -16.63 -9.38 -3.54
N GLN A 246 -17.26 -8.22 -3.77
CA GLN A 246 -18.57 -7.92 -3.18
C GLN A 246 -19.67 -8.89 -3.64
N ASN A 247 -19.52 -9.47 -4.83
CA ASN A 247 -20.44 -10.45 -5.39
C ASN A 247 -20.53 -11.73 -4.54
N LEU A 248 -19.49 -12.08 -3.77
CA LEU A 248 -19.54 -13.24 -2.86
C LEU A 248 -20.68 -13.12 -1.85
N LEU A 249 -21.02 -11.91 -1.41
CA LEU A 249 -22.11 -11.67 -0.47
C LEU A 249 -23.49 -12.00 -1.03
N HIS A 250 -23.59 -12.17 -2.35
CA HIS A 250 -24.82 -12.53 -3.07
C HIS A 250 -24.74 -13.91 -3.73
N ASP A 251 -23.63 -14.65 -3.53
CA ASP A 251 -23.44 -15.98 -4.11
C ASP A 251 -23.97 -17.07 -3.19
N GLU A 252 -25.02 -17.78 -3.62
CA GLU A 252 -25.64 -18.86 -2.87
C GLU A 252 -24.66 -19.99 -2.53
N ARG A 253 -23.67 -20.27 -3.39
CA ARG A 253 -22.64 -21.29 -3.13
C ARG A 253 -21.77 -20.87 -1.95
N PHE A 254 -21.45 -19.59 -1.86
CA PHE A 254 -20.69 -19.03 -0.75
C PHE A 254 -21.51 -19.06 0.53
N LEU A 255 -22.74 -18.53 0.52
CA LEU A 255 -23.59 -18.43 1.70
C LEU A 255 -24.06 -19.80 2.24
N SER A 256 -24.18 -20.80 1.37
CA SER A 256 -24.47 -22.18 1.78
C SER A 256 -23.26 -22.84 2.45
N THR A 257 -22.04 -22.56 1.99
CA THR A 257 -20.80 -23.21 2.45
C THR A 257 -20.10 -22.50 3.62
N TYR A 258 -20.22 -21.17 3.70
CA TYR A 258 -19.54 -20.34 4.66
C TYR A 258 -20.55 -19.66 5.59
N GLN A 259 -20.14 -19.46 6.83
CA GLN A 259 -20.85 -18.61 7.78
C GLN A 259 -19.91 -17.52 8.29
N GLN A 260 -20.47 -16.35 8.56
CA GLN A 260 -19.71 -15.27 9.16
C GLN A 260 -19.67 -15.48 10.67
N ILE A 261 -18.48 -15.44 11.24
CA ILE A 261 -18.30 -15.23 12.66
C ILE A 261 -17.90 -13.79 12.93
N ARG A 262 -18.37 -13.27 14.06
CA ARG A 262 -17.87 -12.03 14.63
C ARG A 262 -16.90 -12.36 15.74
N LEU A 263 -15.70 -11.82 15.65
CA LEU A 263 -14.71 -11.83 16.70
C LEU A 263 -14.89 -10.51 17.46
N GLU A 264 -15.44 -10.57 18.67
CA GLU A 264 -15.41 -9.43 19.60
C GLU A 264 -14.04 -9.39 20.30
N PHE A 265 -13.64 -8.22 20.82
CA PHE A 265 -12.38 -8.00 21.54
C PHE A 265 -12.61 -7.13 22.78
N PRO A 266 -11.68 -7.12 23.76
CA PRO A 266 -11.86 -6.42 25.06
C PRO A 266 -12.23 -4.94 24.97
N ASP A 267 -11.85 -4.29 23.88
CA ASP A 267 -12.17 -2.90 23.57
C ASP A 267 -13.50 -2.72 22.81
N ARG A 268 -14.39 -3.73 22.84
CA ARG A 268 -15.65 -3.81 22.09
C ARG A 268 -15.47 -3.74 20.56
N MET A 269 -14.26 -3.99 20.06
CA MET A 269 -14.07 -4.12 18.62
C MET A 269 -14.69 -5.40 18.10
N ARG A 270 -15.36 -5.30 16.95
CA ARG A 270 -15.99 -6.43 16.27
C ARG A 270 -15.35 -6.60 14.90
N LYS A 271 -14.89 -7.80 14.59
CA LYS A 271 -14.32 -8.14 13.27
C LYS A 271 -15.02 -9.35 12.70
N ALA A 272 -15.37 -9.29 11.43
CA ALA A 272 -15.93 -10.43 10.74
C ALA A 272 -14.83 -11.38 10.23
N LEU A 273 -15.14 -12.66 10.17
CA LEU A 273 -14.35 -13.66 9.45
C LEU A 273 -15.34 -14.68 8.88
N TRP A 274 -15.15 -15.10 7.64
CA TRP A 274 -15.97 -16.16 7.07
C TRP A 274 -15.28 -17.51 7.27
N VAL A 275 -16.01 -18.47 7.82
CA VAL A 275 -15.52 -19.81 8.12
C VAL A 275 -16.38 -20.85 7.42
N ARG A 276 -15.76 -21.88 6.85
CA ARG A 276 -16.50 -23.01 6.28
C ARG A 276 -17.33 -23.72 7.35
N LYS A 277 -18.63 -23.91 7.09
CA LYS A 277 -19.58 -24.52 8.04
C LYS A 277 -19.21 -25.95 8.42
N ASP A 278 -18.68 -26.73 7.47
CA ASP A 278 -18.27 -28.13 7.69
C ASP A 278 -16.96 -28.27 8.49
N ARG A 279 -16.27 -27.16 8.75
CA ARG A 279 -15.03 -27.09 9.55
C ARG A 279 -15.19 -26.09 10.70
N PHE A 280 -16.43 -25.81 11.06
CA PHE A 280 -16.77 -24.93 12.16
C PHE A 280 -16.54 -25.66 13.49
N LEU A 281 -15.87 -24.99 14.43
CA LEU A 281 -15.69 -25.51 15.78
C LEU A 281 -16.86 -25.00 16.63
N PRO A 282 -17.74 -25.89 17.15
CA PRO A 282 -18.86 -25.48 18.01
C PRO A 282 -18.40 -25.00 19.40
N ASP A 283 -17.25 -25.48 19.88
CA ASP A 283 -16.71 -25.21 21.21
C ASP A 283 -15.43 -24.38 21.14
N ILE A 284 -15.54 -23.11 20.77
CA ILE A 284 -14.47 -22.14 21.08
C ILE A 284 -14.78 -21.60 22.48
N PRO A 285 -14.19 -22.15 23.57
CA PRO A 285 -14.42 -21.61 24.89
C PRO A 285 -13.98 -20.15 24.92
N LEU A 286 -14.84 -19.29 25.46
CA LEU A 286 -14.47 -17.96 25.94
C LEU A 286 -13.22 -18.13 26.81
N PRO A 287 -12.05 -17.59 26.45
CA PRO A 287 -10.86 -17.77 27.28
C PRO A 287 -11.09 -17.05 28.61
N SER A 288 -11.26 -17.85 29.67
CA SER A 288 -11.23 -17.41 31.05
C SER A 288 -9.78 -17.16 31.45
N GLU A 289 -9.46 -15.89 31.70
CA GLU A 289 -8.32 -15.37 32.47
C GLU A 289 -6.95 -15.08 31.80
N PRO A 290 -6.14 -14.15 32.37
CA PRO A 290 -5.59 -13.04 31.61
C PRO A 290 -4.08 -13.14 31.47
N ALA A 291 -3.61 -13.67 30.35
CA ALA A 291 -2.27 -13.38 29.86
C ALA A 291 -2.43 -12.70 28.49
N LEU A 292 -2.51 -11.36 28.54
CA LEU A 292 -2.76 -10.43 27.42
C LEU A 292 -4.23 -10.39 26.93
N GLY A 293 -5.11 -9.84 27.78
CA GLY A 293 -6.37 -9.14 27.42
C GLY A 293 -7.40 -9.86 26.53
N PRO A 294 -8.47 -10.46 27.10
CA PRO A 294 -9.50 -11.23 26.36
C PRO A 294 -10.86 -10.51 26.28
N LEU A 295 -11.66 -10.78 25.24
CA LEU A 295 -13.15 -10.82 25.22
C LEU A 295 -13.58 -11.21 23.80
N ILE A 296 -13.68 -12.50 23.47
CA ILE A 296 -14.17 -13.00 22.17
C ILE A 296 -15.65 -13.38 22.30
N HIS A 297 -16.58 -12.59 21.77
CA HIS A 297 -17.97 -13.04 21.62
C HIS A 297 -18.20 -13.46 20.18
N LEU A 298 -18.55 -14.74 20.00
CA LEU A 298 -19.07 -15.29 18.77
C LEU A 298 -20.60 -15.22 18.84
N ALA A 299 -21.22 -14.39 18.02
CA ALA A 299 -22.67 -14.38 17.83
C ALA A 299 -22.97 -14.90 16.41
N PRO A 300 -23.73 -16.00 16.27
CA PRO A 300 -24.38 -16.32 15.01
C PRO A 300 -25.53 -15.34 14.75
N GLU A 301 -25.71 -14.92 13.50
CA GLU A 301 -26.97 -14.33 13.01
C GLU A 301 -27.96 -15.44 12.66
#